data_AF-A0A1B6J944-F1
#
_entry.id   AF-A0A1B6J944-F1
#
_cell.length_a   1.000
_cell.length_b   1.000
_cell.length_c   1.000
_cell.angle_alpha   90.00
_cell.angle_beta   90.00
_cell.angle_gamma   90.00
#
_symmetry.space_group_name_H-M   'P 1'
#
loop_
_entity.id
_entity.type
_entity.pdbx_description
1 polymer ?
#
loop_
_entity_poly.entity_id
_entity_poly.type
_entity_poly.pdbx_seq_one_letter_code
_entity_poly.pdbx_strand_id
1 'polypeptide(L)'
;PIDTDLNVDHLPHLKGTITCEPPTVDLYGFHGNISLSLTQGEGDMEALNPVFVKDGYAMDTLHGDSCKGRHRVSFSKIHFLAQREYTAPLNATNLLLRGSRLRNTEFVFGCAVYTGKETKLALNSTLTINKFSTIEKSVNRFLLFFVILLMVEVLCSVFLTFCFERRFGTPDKWYLGPMERVTVKDVLNDIFVYFVLYYYIIPISLYVTIELQRFLGTFFFEWDLEMFCNEQSAICNTSDLNEELGQVQYLFSDKTGTLTENDMKFRRCSIEGSMFVETKGELMLLPPSGVLPTQLPISYWPPEVEQFLLAMALCHCVQTRGEMSGQGISHDTRKVPEYQASSPDEKALVLAASRCGVVFLGTEGGYASVSVRGQIKKFKKLQTLEFSSDRKRMSVVVSDSDDQVWLFCKGAESSMMPLMVSGHREETIRHYTDFSLRGLRTLVLGLRKMDTGEYLRLARALRVARSTIDVTAREARLSEVFNDFETSLHLQGATAVEDRLQERVPETLELLRSAGIKVWVLTGDKVETALNIAYSCGHFKQGTRRLDLYDLTSETECLNTLQEFRCQMEEESLAQYGLVVDGTAVRLALLHDQGLLCQIACNCTTVLCCRLSPKQKAEIVSL
;
A
#
# COMPACT_ATOMS: atom_id res chain seq x y z
N PRO A 1 -19.60 -0.28 23.60
CA PRO A 1 -18.86 0.98 23.43
C PRO A 1 -19.08 1.87 24.65
N ILE A 2 -18.02 2.09 25.43
CA ILE A 2 -18.03 3.14 26.44
C ILE A 2 -17.79 4.44 25.65
N ASP A 3 -18.86 5.07 25.17
CA ASP A 3 -18.85 6.47 24.71
C ASP A 3 -18.81 7.38 25.95
N THR A 4 -17.70 7.31 26.69
CA THR A 4 -17.36 8.38 27.61
C THR A 4 -16.22 9.13 26.96
N ASP A 5 -16.42 10.41 26.71
CA ASP A 5 -15.37 11.36 26.42
C ASP A 5 -14.31 11.24 27.53
N LEU A 6 -13.33 10.38 27.31
CA LEU A 6 -12.17 10.21 28.16
C LEU A 6 -11.37 11.50 28.00
N ASN A 7 -11.62 12.44 28.91
CA ASN A 7 -10.86 13.67 28.96
C ASN A 7 -9.41 13.34 29.39
N VAL A 8 -8.44 14.15 28.94
CA VAL A 8 -7.00 13.92 29.21
C VAL A 8 -6.73 13.75 30.71
N ASP A 9 -7.52 14.43 31.54
CA ASP A 9 -7.48 14.39 33.00
C ASP A 9 -7.79 13.03 33.61
N HIS A 10 -8.42 12.12 32.86
CA HIS A 10 -8.75 10.76 33.33
C HIS A 10 -7.62 9.75 33.10
N LEU A 11 -6.67 10.04 32.22
CA LEU A 11 -5.55 9.13 31.89
C LEU A 11 -4.67 8.77 33.10
N PRO A 12 -4.32 9.70 34.02
CA PRO A 12 -3.51 9.38 35.20
C PRO A 12 -4.17 8.40 36.17
N HIS A 13 -5.50 8.27 36.14
CA HIS A 13 -6.27 7.40 37.03
C HIS A 13 -6.46 5.97 36.50
N LEU A 14 -6.09 5.73 35.23
CA LEU A 14 -6.11 4.42 34.61
C LEU A 14 -4.81 3.67 34.97
N LYS A 15 -4.94 2.56 35.71
CA LYS A 15 -3.83 1.63 35.93
C LYS A 15 -4.13 0.31 35.25
N GLY A 16 -3.20 -0.19 34.46
CA GLY A 16 -3.38 -1.48 33.81
C GLY A 16 -2.08 -2.08 33.32
N THR A 17 -2.16 -3.34 32.90
CA THR A 17 -1.07 -4.09 32.30
C THR A 17 -1.46 -4.49 30.89
N ILE A 18 -0.52 -4.38 29.96
CA ILE A 18 -0.65 -4.94 28.62
C ILE A 18 0.31 -6.11 28.54
N THR A 19 -0.22 -7.28 28.25
CA THR A 19 0.55 -8.50 27.99
C THR A 19 0.44 -8.80 26.50
N CYS A 20 1.56 -9.04 25.83
CA CYS A 20 1.57 -9.29 24.40
C CYS A 20 2.68 -10.27 24.03
N GLU A 21 2.58 -10.82 22.82
CA GLU A 21 3.60 -11.69 22.24
C GLU A 21 4.94 -10.97 22.01
N PRO A 22 6.06 -11.70 21.92
CA PRO A 22 7.35 -11.11 21.57
C PRO A 22 7.30 -10.42 20.20
N PRO A 23 8.13 -9.40 19.95
CA PRO A 23 8.15 -8.68 18.67
C PRO A 23 8.32 -9.62 17.47
N THR A 24 7.39 -9.57 16.52
CA THR A 24 7.39 -10.38 15.29
C THR A 24 7.56 -9.51 14.04
N VAL A 25 8.06 -10.12 12.95
CA VAL A 25 8.19 -9.47 11.63
C VAL A 25 6.87 -9.37 10.88
N ASP A 26 5.88 -10.20 11.24
CA ASP A 26 4.59 -10.24 10.55
C ASP A 26 3.81 -8.96 10.82
N LEU A 27 3.44 -8.25 9.76
CA LEU A 27 2.69 -7.00 9.85
C LEU A 27 1.25 -7.22 10.34
N TYR A 28 0.65 -8.37 10.02
CA TYR A 28 -0.78 -8.62 10.22
C TYR A 28 -1.12 -9.42 11.48
N GLY A 29 -0.17 -10.17 12.04
CA GLY A 29 -0.32 -10.85 13.34
C GLY A 29 -0.03 -9.92 14.52
N PHE A 30 -0.94 -9.82 15.47
CA PHE A 30 -0.66 -9.25 16.80
C PHE A 30 -1.60 -9.87 17.80
N HIS A 31 -1.04 -10.45 18.86
CA HIS A 31 -1.81 -11.07 19.94
C HIS A 31 -1.38 -10.50 21.29
N GLY A 32 -2.35 -9.92 22.00
CA GLY A 32 -2.16 -9.46 23.37
C GLY A 32 -3.46 -9.41 24.14
N ASN A 33 -3.34 -9.09 25.42
CA ASN A 33 -4.46 -8.83 26.32
C ASN A 33 -4.13 -7.57 27.14
N ILE A 34 -5.11 -6.69 27.27
CA ILE A 34 -5.06 -5.56 28.20
C ILE A 34 -5.89 -5.88 29.44
N SER A 35 -5.34 -5.61 30.62
CA SER A 35 -6.03 -5.66 31.90
C SER A 35 -6.05 -4.26 32.50
N LEU A 36 -7.24 -3.67 32.65
CA LEU A 36 -7.42 -2.35 33.26
C LEU A 36 -8.05 -2.48 34.65
N SER A 37 -7.50 -1.73 35.59
CA SER A 37 -8.01 -1.53 36.93
C SER A 37 -8.26 -0.02 37.16
N LEU A 38 -9.44 0.32 37.64
CA LEU A 38 -9.74 1.68 38.07
C LEU A 38 -9.29 1.80 39.53
N THR A 39 -8.22 2.55 39.79
CA THR A 39 -7.88 2.90 41.17
C THR A 39 -8.80 4.03 41.64
N GLN A 40 -9.50 3.80 42.75
CA GLN A 40 -10.12 4.89 43.51
C GLN A 40 -8.99 5.85 43.92
N GLY A 41 -9.01 7.07 43.43
CA GLY A 41 -8.23 8.14 44.03
C GLY A 41 -8.80 8.43 45.41
N GLU A 42 -7.99 8.35 46.46
CA GLU A 42 -8.29 9.02 47.73
C GLU A 42 -8.21 10.53 47.47
N GLY A 43 -9.33 11.13 47.08
CA GLY A 43 -9.45 12.56 46.77
C GLY A 43 -10.77 12.86 46.08
N ASP A 44 -11.74 13.31 46.88
CA ASP A 44 -12.99 13.99 46.51
C ASP A 44 -13.91 13.32 45.48
N MET A 45 -14.70 12.35 45.96
CA MET A 45 -15.93 11.88 45.29
C MET A 45 -17.06 12.94 45.22
N GLU A 46 -16.85 14.17 45.71
CA GLU A 46 -17.88 15.21 45.76
C GLU A 46 -17.77 16.31 44.68
N ALA A 47 -16.66 16.41 43.93
CA ALA A 47 -16.47 17.50 42.97
C ALA A 47 -16.90 17.18 41.51
N LEU A 48 -17.21 15.92 41.18
CA LEU A 48 -17.48 15.48 39.80
C LEU A 48 -18.94 15.05 39.53
N ASN A 49 -19.85 15.24 40.48
CA ASN A 49 -21.29 15.03 40.25
C ASN A 49 -22.00 16.39 40.13
N PRO A 50 -22.65 16.72 39.00
CA PRO A 50 -23.53 17.88 38.95
C PRO A 50 -24.71 17.64 39.91
N VAL A 51 -24.74 18.43 40.98
CA VAL A 51 -25.78 18.42 42.01
C VAL A 51 -27.13 18.81 41.40
N PHE A 52 -28.10 17.91 41.43
CA PHE A 52 -29.52 18.27 41.33
C PHE A 52 -30.10 18.41 42.73
N VAL A 53 -30.35 19.65 43.14
CA VAL A 53 -31.15 19.96 44.33
C VAL A 53 -32.62 19.63 44.04
N LYS A 54 -33.29 18.91 44.95
CA LYS A 54 -34.72 19.13 45.18
C LYS A 54 -35.17 18.76 46.59
N ASP A 55 -36.04 19.62 47.08
CA ASP A 55 -36.52 19.79 48.45
C ASP A 55 -37.26 18.59 49.05
N GLY A 56 -37.10 18.46 50.38
CA GLY A 56 -38.15 18.24 51.37
C GLY A 56 -39.20 17.15 51.10
N TYR A 57 -39.15 16.06 51.88
CA TYR A 57 -40.13 15.70 52.93
C TYR A 57 -39.94 14.23 53.36
N ALA A 58 -40.27 14.01 54.63
CA ALA A 58 -39.89 12.86 55.45
C ALA A 58 -40.63 11.54 55.12
N MET A 59 -39.98 10.46 55.58
CA MET A 59 -40.47 9.09 55.73
C MET A 59 -41.91 8.99 56.24
N ASP A 60 -42.68 8.03 55.71
CA ASP A 60 -43.39 7.04 56.53
C ASP A 60 -43.84 5.81 55.73
N THR A 61 -43.61 4.65 56.37
CA THR A 61 -44.15 3.28 56.23
C THR A 61 -45.20 2.94 55.15
N LEU A 62 -45.04 1.76 54.48
CA LEU A 62 -46.00 0.64 54.55
C LEU A 62 -45.60 -0.60 53.71
N HIS A 63 -45.85 -1.78 54.30
CA HIS A 63 -45.83 -3.13 53.72
C HIS A 63 -47.02 -3.40 52.78
N GLY A 64 -46.87 -4.39 51.89
CA GLY A 64 -47.98 -5.25 51.47
C GLY A 64 -48.17 -5.43 49.96
N ASP A 65 -48.06 -6.68 49.50
CA ASP A 65 -48.30 -7.17 48.14
C ASP A 65 -49.68 -6.79 47.56
N SER A 66 -49.73 -6.52 46.24
CA SER A 66 -50.44 -7.35 45.26
C SER A 66 -50.70 -6.64 43.92
N CYS A 67 -50.27 -7.32 42.85
CA CYS A 67 -50.83 -7.37 41.49
C CYS A 67 -50.73 -6.17 40.51
N LYS A 68 -49.90 -6.45 39.48
CA LYS A 68 -50.19 -6.33 38.02
C LYS A 68 -50.57 -4.94 37.47
N GLY A 69 -49.56 -4.25 36.93
CA GLY A 69 -49.74 -3.29 35.84
C GLY A 69 -48.63 -2.24 35.71
N ARG A 70 -47.95 -2.24 34.55
CA ARG A 70 -46.98 -1.23 34.04
C ARG A 70 -45.67 -1.07 34.83
N HIS A 71 -44.63 -1.82 34.45
CA HIS A 71 -43.26 -1.46 34.81
C HIS A 71 -42.59 -0.66 33.69
N ARG A 72 -42.60 0.66 33.89
CA ARG A 72 -41.63 1.59 33.33
C ARG A 72 -40.26 1.17 33.88
N VAL A 73 -39.39 0.60 33.05
CA VAL A 73 -38.05 0.21 33.48
C VAL A 73 -37.25 1.50 33.72
N SER A 74 -37.14 1.85 35.00
CA SER A 74 -36.20 2.85 35.51
C SER A 74 -34.82 2.21 35.51
N PHE A 75 -33.85 2.80 34.81
CA PHE A 75 -32.46 2.38 34.93
C PHE A 75 -31.99 2.65 36.36
N SER A 76 -31.71 1.55 37.06
CA SER A 76 -31.15 1.54 38.40
C SER A 76 -29.70 2.03 38.37
N LYS A 77 -29.34 2.78 39.42
CA LYS A 77 -27.98 3.01 39.90
C LYS A 77 -27.04 1.86 39.53
N ILE A 78 -25.98 2.16 38.78
CA ILE A 78 -24.81 1.28 38.72
C ILE A 78 -24.09 1.48 40.05
N HIS A 79 -24.34 0.58 41.01
CA HIS A 79 -23.38 0.37 42.08
C HIS A 79 -22.08 -0.11 41.42
N PHE A 80 -21.04 0.72 41.44
CA PHE A 80 -19.68 0.26 41.15
C PHE A 80 -19.22 -0.60 42.33
N LEU A 81 -19.64 -1.86 42.33
CA LEU A 81 -19.07 -2.88 43.21
C LEU A 81 -17.59 -3.07 42.87
N ALA A 82 -16.78 -3.10 43.92
CA ALA A 82 -15.34 -3.19 43.93
C ALA A 82 -14.75 -4.30 43.03
N GLN A 83 -13.53 -4.04 42.54
CA GLN A 83 -12.62 -5.00 41.89
C GLN A 83 -13.15 -5.71 40.63
N ARG A 84 -13.41 -4.96 39.55
CA ARG A 84 -13.44 -5.56 38.22
C ARG A 84 -12.19 -5.17 37.45
N GLU A 85 -11.26 -6.11 37.34
CA GLU A 85 -10.27 -6.10 36.25
C GLU A 85 -11.05 -6.23 34.94
N TYR A 86 -10.94 -5.23 34.08
CA TYR A 86 -11.46 -5.30 32.73
C TYR A 86 -10.38 -5.89 31.83
N THR A 87 -10.60 -7.12 31.38
CA THR A 87 -9.71 -7.78 30.42
C THR A 87 -10.30 -7.74 29.03
N ALA A 88 -9.49 -7.35 28.04
CA ALA A 88 -9.88 -7.38 26.64
C ALA A 88 -8.74 -7.90 25.76
N PRO A 89 -9.03 -8.75 24.76
CA PRO A 89 -8.04 -9.17 23.79
C PRO A 89 -7.69 -8.00 22.87
N LEU A 90 -6.41 -7.91 22.54
CA LEU A 90 -5.85 -6.98 21.58
C LEU A 90 -5.41 -7.74 20.33
N ASN A 91 -5.90 -7.26 19.19
CA ASN A 91 -5.56 -7.80 17.87
C ASN A 91 -4.81 -6.74 17.03
N ALA A 92 -4.39 -7.09 15.82
CA ALA A 92 -3.70 -6.17 14.91
C ALA A 92 -4.49 -4.88 14.60
N THR A 93 -5.82 -4.91 14.69
CA THR A 93 -6.68 -3.73 14.56
C THR A 93 -6.48 -2.69 15.67
N ASN A 94 -5.92 -3.09 16.81
CA ASN A 94 -5.65 -2.22 17.96
C ASN A 94 -4.19 -1.70 17.97
N LEU A 95 -3.35 -2.12 17.02
CA LEU A 95 -1.94 -1.76 16.96
C LEU A 95 -1.67 -0.69 15.89
N LEU A 96 -1.05 0.43 16.28
CA LEU A 96 -0.57 1.45 15.35
C LEU A 96 0.93 1.25 15.07
N LEU A 97 1.32 1.18 13.80
CA LEU A 97 2.70 0.94 13.38
C LEU A 97 3.47 2.27 13.23
N ARG A 98 4.78 2.25 13.53
CA ARG A 98 5.70 3.41 13.50
C ARG A 98 5.76 4.16 12.16
N GLY A 99 5.44 3.51 11.04
CA GLY A 99 5.41 4.12 9.70
C GLY A 99 4.03 4.60 9.24
N SER A 100 2.98 4.34 10.02
CA SER A 100 1.62 4.72 9.65
C SER A 100 1.40 6.22 9.83
N ARG A 101 0.68 6.84 8.89
CA ARG A 101 0.24 8.24 9.00
C ARG A 101 -1.22 8.26 9.45
N LEU A 102 -1.49 8.92 10.58
CA LEU A 102 -2.86 9.15 11.04
C LEU A 102 -3.60 10.04 10.02
N ARG A 103 -4.83 9.66 9.69
CA ARG A 103 -5.71 10.41 8.78
C ARG A 103 -7.14 10.40 9.34
N ASN A 104 -7.92 11.42 8.99
CA ASN A 104 -9.35 11.54 9.28
C ASN A 104 -9.72 11.47 10.78
N THR A 105 -8.76 11.77 11.66
CA THR A 105 -8.93 11.84 13.12
C THR A 105 -7.98 12.90 13.65
N GLU A 106 -8.43 13.73 14.59
CA GLU A 106 -7.61 14.84 15.12
C GLU A 106 -6.49 14.34 16.03
N PHE A 107 -6.81 13.42 16.94
CA PHE A 107 -5.85 12.80 17.84
C PHE A 107 -6.29 11.37 18.21
N VAL A 108 -5.34 10.59 18.72
CA VAL A 108 -5.58 9.24 19.26
C VAL A 108 -4.77 9.10 20.55
N PHE A 109 -5.37 8.52 21.58
CA PHE A 109 -4.64 8.06 22.77
C PHE A 109 -4.14 6.63 22.56
N GLY A 110 -2.87 6.39 22.84
CA GLY A 110 -2.25 5.07 22.71
C GLY A 110 -1.12 4.86 23.70
N CYS A 111 -0.77 3.60 23.92
CA CYS A 111 0.36 3.18 24.75
C CYS A 111 1.43 2.56 23.85
N ALA A 112 2.70 2.95 24.05
CA ALA A 112 3.81 2.37 23.29
C ALA A 112 4.11 0.95 23.78
N VAL A 113 3.83 -0.05 22.93
CA VAL A 113 4.08 -1.47 23.24
C VAL A 113 5.46 -1.93 22.76
N TYR A 114 5.86 -1.53 21.55
CA TYR A 114 7.18 -1.82 20.98
C TYR A 114 7.91 -0.52 20.68
N THR A 115 9.22 -0.47 20.99
CA THR A 115 10.03 0.73 20.78
C THR A 115 11.34 0.43 20.05
N GLY A 116 11.90 1.44 19.39
CA GLY A 116 13.19 1.32 18.70
C GLY A 116 13.25 0.18 17.68
N LYS A 117 14.15 -0.77 17.91
CA LYS A 117 14.43 -1.93 17.03
C LYS A 117 13.38 -3.05 17.12
N GLU A 118 12.52 -3.02 18.13
CA GLU A 118 11.44 -4.00 18.31
C GLU A 118 10.20 -3.66 17.48
N THR A 119 10.15 -2.45 16.90
CA THR A 119 9.05 -2.08 16.01
C THR A 119 9.08 -2.97 14.76
N LYS A 120 7.91 -3.44 14.31
CA LYS A 120 7.80 -4.31 13.13
C LYS A 120 8.48 -3.73 11.88
N LEU A 121 8.44 -2.41 11.71
CA LEU A 121 9.13 -1.72 10.62
C LEU A 121 10.65 -1.87 10.72
N ALA A 122 11.22 -1.74 11.92
CA ALA A 122 12.64 -1.91 12.16
C ALA A 122 13.07 -3.39 12.01
N LEU A 123 12.24 -4.33 12.45
CA LEU A 123 12.50 -5.77 12.25
C LEU A 123 12.49 -6.19 10.78
N ASN A 124 11.73 -5.48 9.94
CA ASN A 124 11.72 -5.67 8.49
C ASN A 124 12.79 -4.84 7.75
N SER A 125 13.51 -3.96 8.44
CA SER A 125 14.61 -3.21 7.86
C SER A 125 15.91 -4.01 7.96
N THR A 126 16.62 -4.15 6.85
CA THR A 126 17.97 -4.70 6.86
C THR A 126 18.95 -3.66 7.41
N LEU A 127 19.94 -4.11 8.19
CA LEU A 127 21.03 -3.23 8.59
C LEU A 127 21.72 -2.71 7.32
N THR A 128 21.94 -1.40 7.25
CA THR A 128 22.64 -0.77 6.13
C THR A 128 24.09 -1.27 6.12
N ILE A 129 24.43 -2.08 5.12
CA ILE A 129 25.80 -2.53 4.87
C ILE A 129 26.43 -1.53 3.90
N ASN A 130 27.70 -1.19 4.13
CA ASN A 130 28.46 -0.39 3.18
C ASN A 130 28.55 -1.13 1.84
N LYS A 131 28.13 -0.45 0.78
CA LYS A 131 28.15 -0.99 -0.58
C LYS A 131 29.51 -0.65 -1.21
N PHE A 132 30.12 -1.63 -1.86
CA PHE A 132 31.39 -1.45 -2.58
C PHE A 132 31.16 -1.74 -4.06
N SER A 133 31.69 -0.87 -4.92
CA SER A 133 31.63 -1.07 -6.37
C SER A 133 32.39 -2.34 -6.80
N THR A 134 31.91 -2.96 -7.87
CA THR A 134 32.61 -4.02 -8.60
C THR A 134 33.98 -3.56 -9.11
N ILE A 135 34.11 -2.30 -9.53
CA ILE A 135 35.38 -1.70 -9.97
C ILE A 135 36.36 -1.66 -8.80
N GLU A 136 35.91 -1.28 -7.61
CA GLU A 136 36.76 -1.26 -6.42
C GLU A 136 37.27 -2.67 -6.07
N LYS A 137 36.42 -3.69 -6.14
CA LYS A 137 36.82 -5.10 -5.97
C LYS A 137 37.86 -5.52 -7.02
N SER A 138 37.73 -5.05 -8.25
CA SER A 138 38.68 -5.29 -9.33
C SER A 138 40.03 -4.59 -9.08
N VAL A 139 40.00 -3.31 -8.70
CA VAL A 139 41.19 -2.52 -8.34
C VAL A 139 41.94 -3.16 -7.18
N ASN A 140 41.25 -3.63 -6.14
CA ASN A 140 41.85 -4.34 -5.02
C ASN A 140 42.51 -5.66 -5.45
N ARG A 141 41.95 -6.36 -6.44
CA ARG A 141 42.57 -7.57 -7.03
C ARG A 141 43.84 -7.24 -7.80
N PHE A 142 43.83 -6.16 -8.60
CA PHE A 142 45.02 -5.67 -9.29
C PHE A 142 46.10 -5.19 -8.33
N LEU A 143 45.72 -4.51 -7.25
CA LEU A 143 46.63 -4.09 -6.19
C LEU A 143 47.35 -5.30 -5.58
N LEU A 144 46.61 -6.38 -5.25
CA LEU A 144 47.20 -7.62 -4.75
C LEU A 144 48.20 -8.22 -5.76
N PHE A 145 47.86 -8.22 -7.06
CA PHE A 145 48.76 -8.65 -8.11
C PHE A 145 50.05 -7.80 -8.15
N PHE A 146 49.95 -6.48 -8.10
CA PHE A 146 51.12 -5.58 -8.08
C PHE A 146 51.97 -5.73 -6.82
N VAL A 147 51.36 -5.98 -5.65
CA VAL A 147 52.09 -6.27 -4.41
C VAL A 147 52.88 -7.58 -4.55
N ILE A 148 52.28 -8.62 -5.14
CA ILE A 148 52.98 -9.89 -5.40
C ILE A 148 54.12 -9.67 -6.40
N LEU A 149 53.88 -8.92 -7.48
CA LEU A 149 54.90 -8.59 -8.47
C LEU A 149 56.08 -7.83 -7.85
N LEU A 150 55.81 -6.83 -7.00
CA LEU A 150 56.82 -6.09 -6.25
C LEU A 150 57.67 -7.01 -5.38
N MET A 151 57.03 -7.92 -4.64
CA MET A 151 57.75 -8.89 -3.80
C MET A 151 58.65 -9.80 -4.65
N VAL A 152 58.19 -10.24 -5.82
CA VAL A 152 58.98 -11.09 -6.73
C VAL A 152 60.18 -10.32 -7.29
N GLU A 153 60.01 -9.07 -7.72
CA GLU A 153 61.11 -8.25 -8.26
C GLU A 153 62.16 -7.91 -7.20
N VAL A 154 61.73 -7.58 -5.97
CA VAL A 154 62.63 -7.35 -4.84
C VAL A 154 63.43 -8.62 -4.52
N LEU A 155 62.75 -9.77 -4.41
CA LEU A 155 63.43 -11.05 -4.14
C LEU A 155 64.38 -11.44 -5.28
N CYS A 156 63.99 -11.22 -6.54
CA CYS A 156 64.84 -11.48 -7.70
C CYS A 156 66.08 -10.58 -7.72
N SER A 157 65.92 -9.29 -7.43
CA SER A 157 67.02 -8.33 -7.40
C SER A 157 68.01 -8.61 -6.26
N VAL A 158 67.51 -8.97 -5.08
CA VAL A 158 68.35 -9.42 -3.95
C VAL A 158 69.08 -10.71 -4.29
N PHE A 159 68.39 -11.68 -4.90
CA PHE A 159 69.00 -12.93 -5.34
C PHE A 159 70.10 -12.71 -6.39
N LEU A 160 69.84 -11.87 -7.40
CA LEU A 160 70.82 -11.52 -8.43
C LEU A 160 72.03 -10.79 -7.84
N THR A 161 71.81 -9.87 -6.89
CA THR A 161 72.87 -9.16 -6.17
C THR A 161 73.73 -10.17 -5.40
N PHE A 162 73.11 -11.06 -4.63
CA PHE A 162 73.79 -12.10 -3.87
C PHE A 162 74.60 -13.06 -4.78
N CYS A 163 74.01 -13.50 -5.90
CA CYS A 163 74.70 -14.34 -6.88
C CYS A 163 75.88 -13.61 -7.53
N PHE A 164 75.72 -12.32 -7.86
CA PHE A 164 76.76 -11.50 -8.48
C PHE A 164 77.93 -11.28 -7.52
N GLU A 165 77.66 -10.93 -6.26
CA GLU A 165 78.70 -10.76 -5.23
C GLU A 165 79.45 -12.08 -4.97
N ARG A 166 78.73 -13.20 -4.90
CA ARG A 166 79.36 -14.52 -4.70
C ARG A 166 80.21 -14.96 -5.89
N ARG A 167 79.85 -14.59 -7.13
CA ARG A 167 80.52 -15.05 -8.36
C ARG A 167 81.62 -14.11 -8.85
N PHE A 168 81.40 -12.80 -8.77
CA PHE A 168 82.25 -11.76 -9.35
C PHE A 168 82.78 -10.76 -8.31
N GLY A 169 82.58 -11.02 -7.01
CA GLY A 169 83.19 -10.26 -5.94
C GLY A 169 84.72 -10.38 -5.95
N THR A 170 85.39 -9.56 -6.76
CA THR A 170 86.83 -9.36 -6.68
C THR A 170 87.13 -8.42 -5.50
N PRO A 171 88.12 -8.75 -4.64
CA PRO A 171 88.35 -8.02 -3.38
C PRO A 171 88.84 -6.58 -3.54
N ASP A 172 89.14 -6.11 -4.76
CA ASP A 172 89.92 -4.89 -4.97
C ASP A 172 89.35 -3.99 -6.09
N LYS A 173 88.09 -3.57 -5.92
CA LYS A 173 87.55 -2.45 -6.73
C LYS A 173 88.01 -1.15 -6.07
N TRP A 174 88.94 -0.44 -6.72
CA TRP A 174 89.63 0.75 -6.19
C TRP A 174 88.72 1.87 -5.63
N TYR A 175 87.43 1.88 -5.98
CA TYR A 175 86.44 2.88 -5.60
C TYR A 175 85.40 2.40 -4.58
N LEU A 176 85.38 1.11 -4.20
CA LEU A 176 84.34 0.50 -3.34
C LEU A 176 84.83 0.06 -1.95
N GLY A 177 86.14 0.20 -1.66
CA GLY A 177 86.72 -0.21 -0.38
C GLY A 177 86.81 -1.74 -0.21
N PRO A 178 87.40 -2.22 0.92
CA PRO A 178 87.51 -3.64 1.20
C PRO A 178 86.13 -4.26 1.50
N MET A 179 85.82 -5.39 0.86
CA MET A 179 84.55 -6.11 1.04
C MET A 179 84.45 -6.70 2.46
N GLU A 180 83.50 -6.23 3.26
CA GLU A 180 83.09 -6.88 4.52
C GLU A 180 82.26 -8.14 4.24
N ARG A 181 82.21 -9.09 5.20
CA ARG A 181 81.40 -10.30 5.04
C ARG A 181 79.92 -9.92 5.03
N VAL A 182 79.18 -10.38 4.01
CA VAL A 182 77.72 -10.19 3.89
C VAL A 182 77.04 -10.68 5.18
N THR A 183 76.44 -9.74 5.91
CA THR A 183 75.69 -9.98 7.14
C THR A 183 74.19 -10.03 6.83
N VAL A 184 73.40 -10.70 7.67
CA VAL A 184 71.92 -10.73 7.54
C VAL A 184 71.32 -9.31 7.51
N LYS A 185 71.96 -8.35 8.20
CA LYS A 185 71.57 -6.94 8.19
C LYS A 185 71.72 -6.31 6.81
N ASP A 186 72.74 -6.70 6.05
CA ASP A 186 73.02 -6.13 4.72
C ASP A 186 71.97 -6.64 3.72
N VAL A 187 71.61 -7.93 3.78
CA VAL A 187 70.53 -8.51 2.97
C VAL A 187 69.18 -7.86 3.28
N LEU A 188 68.89 -7.58 4.56
CA LEU A 188 67.68 -6.86 4.94
C LEU A 188 67.69 -5.42 4.43
N ASN A 189 68.85 -4.74 4.51
CA ASN A 189 69.00 -3.39 3.97
C ASN A 189 68.78 -3.38 2.45
N ASP A 190 69.35 -4.33 1.71
CA ASP A 190 69.15 -4.47 0.27
C ASP A 190 67.67 -4.70 -0.08
N ILE A 191 66.95 -5.52 0.69
CA ILE A 191 65.49 -5.69 0.52
C ILE A 191 64.77 -4.36 0.64
N PHE A 192 65.09 -3.54 1.65
CA PHE A 192 64.46 -2.23 1.83
C PHE A 192 64.85 -1.23 0.73
N VAL A 193 66.11 -1.22 0.31
CA VAL A 193 66.59 -0.35 -0.78
C VAL A 193 65.88 -0.71 -2.08
N TYR A 194 65.80 -1.98 -2.44
CA TYR A 194 65.08 -2.42 -3.65
C TYR A 194 63.57 -2.21 -3.53
N PHE A 195 62.98 -2.38 -2.33
CA PHE A 195 61.57 -2.08 -2.11
C PHE A 195 61.26 -0.60 -2.35
N VAL A 196 62.09 0.31 -1.83
CA VAL A 196 61.96 1.76 -2.08
C VAL A 196 62.31 2.10 -3.53
N LEU A 197 63.21 1.37 -4.19
CA LEU A 197 63.48 1.61 -5.60
C LEU A 197 62.26 1.27 -6.47
N TYR A 198 61.56 0.18 -6.17
CA TYR A 198 60.43 -0.34 -6.96
C TYR A 198 59.04 0.04 -6.44
N TYR A 199 58.92 0.88 -5.40
CA TYR A 199 57.61 1.21 -4.81
C TYR A 199 56.62 1.81 -5.82
N TYR A 200 57.12 2.45 -6.89
CA TYR A 200 56.30 3.04 -7.96
C TYR A 200 55.44 2.01 -8.71
N ILE A 201 55.73 0.71 -8.59
CA ILE A 201 54.89 -0.38 -9.12
C ILE A 201 53.51 -0.37 -8.48
N ILE A 202 53.38 0.09 -7.23
CA ILE A 202 52.08 0.29 -6.57
C ILE A 202 51.57 1.70 -6.93
N PRO A 203 50.53 1.82 -7.77
CA PRO A 203 50.07 3.12 -8.25
C PRO A 203 49.15 3.78 -7.22
N ILE A 204 49.73 4.36 -6.17
CA ILE A 204 48.97 5.04 -5.08
C ILE A 204 48.10 6.19 -5.64
N SER A 205 48.58 6.87 -6.68
CA SER A 205 47.86 7.96 -7.36
C SER A 205 46.57 7.50 -8.04
N LEU A 206 46.46 6.23 -8.44
CA LEU A 206 45.28 5.69 -9.09
C LEU A 206 44.05 5.78 -8.17
N TYR A 207 44.21 5.40 -6.90
CA TYR A 207 43.12 5.42 -5.93
C TYR A 207 42.60 6.83 -5.70
N VAL A 208 43.51 7.78 -5.47
CA VAL A 208 43.15 9.20 -5.28
C VAL A 208 42.44 9.77 -6.50
N THR A 209 42.87 9.40 -7.71
CA THR A 209 42.25 9.87 -8.96
C THR A 209 40.83 9.33 -9.13
N ILE A 210 40.61 8.04 -8.82
CA ILE A 210 39.29 7.41 -8.88
C ILE A 210 38.34 8.05 -7.86
N GLU A 211 38.77 8.23 -6.62
CA GLU A 211 37.96 8.86 -5.58
C GLU A 211 37.61 10.32 -5.92
N LEU A 212 38.58 11.08 -6.46
CA LEU A 212 38.33 12.44 -6.90
C LEU A 212 37.31 12.47 -8.06
N GLN A 213 37.41 11.56 -9.02
CA GLN A 213 36.45 11.45 -10.11
C GLN A 213 35.04 11.09 -9.62
N ARG A 214 34.92 10.14 -8.68
CA ARG A 214 33.64 9.76 -8.05
C ARG A 214 32.99 10.95 -7.35
N PHE A 215 33.77 11.68 -6.55
CA PHE A 215 33.31 12.87 -5.85
C PHE A 215 32.90 13.99 -6.82
N LEU A 216 33.72 14.32 -7.82
CA LEU A 216 33.35 15.34 -8.80
C LEU A 216 32.12 14.93 -9.62
N GLY A 217 31.94 13.64 -9.88
CA GLY A 217 30.78 13.09 -10.57
C GLY A 217 29.46 13.30 -9.81
N THR A 218 29.47 13.45 -8.49
CA THR A 218 28.22 13.69 -7.72
C THR A 218 27.59 15.04 -8.08
N PHE A 219 28.40 16.06 -8.33
CA PHE A 219 27.92 17.41 -8.70
C PHE A 219 27.18 17.42 -10.04
N PHE A 220 27.52 16.52 -10.96
CA PHE A 220 26.81 16.43 -12.25
C PHE A 220 25.35 16.00 -12.08
N PHE A 221 25.00 15.23 -11.03
CA PHE A 221 23.60 14.92 -10.76
C PHE A 221 22.83 16.14 -10.23
N GLU A 222 23.46 16.93 -9.36
CA GLU A 222 22.83 18.12 -8.77
C GLU A 222 22.65 19.25 -9.79
N TRP A 223 23.57 19.38 -10.75
CA TRP A 223 23.55 20.41 -11.79
C TRP A 223 22.70 20.06 -13.00
N ASP A 224 22.19 18.83 -13.10
CA ASP A 224 21.36 18.41 -14.21
C ASP A 224 19.92 18.92 -14.06
N LEU A 225 19.54 19.85 -14.95
CA LEU A 225 18.20 20.42 -15.00
C LEU A 225 17.15 19.41 -15.51
N GLU A 226 17.55 18.37 -16.24
CA GLU A 226 16.62 17.31 -16.69
C GLU A 226 16.17 16.41 -15.55
N MET A 227 16.94 16.33 -14.46
CA MET A 227 16.61 15.57 -13.24
C MET A 227 15.95 16.43 -12.15
N PHE A 228 15.63 17.69 -12.42
CA PHE A 228 14.99 18.59 -11.46
C PHE A 228 13.47 18.33 -11.38
N CYS A 229 12.97 17.97 -10.19
CA CYS A 229 11.56 17.63 -9.99
C CYS A 229 11.04 18.17 -8.64
N ASN A 230 9.82 18.71 -8.63
CA ASN A 230 9.16 19.24 -7.43
C ASN A 230 10.01 20.21 -6.60
N GLU A 231 10.68 21.14 -7.28
CA GLU A 231 11.58 22.14 -6.67
C GLU A 231 12.82 21.54 -5.98
N GLN A 232 13.16 20.28 -6.28
CA GLN A 232 14.33 19.58 -5.74
C GLN A 232 15.20 19.02 -6.88
N SER A 233 16.53 19.17 -6.74
CA SER A 233 17.51 18.53 -7.61
C SER A 233 17.75 17.07 -7.19
N ALA A 234 18.36 16.27 -8.07
CA ALA A 234 18.76 14.91 -7.75
C ALA A 234 19.92 14.93 -6.73
N ILE A 235 19.66 14.42 -5.53
CA ILE A 235 20.64 14.36 -4.44
C ILE A 235 21.39 13.02 -4.51
N CYS A 236 22.72 13.09 -4.65
CA CYS A 236 23.58 11.93 -4.57
C CYS A 236 23.98 11.66 -3.11
N ASN A 237 23.44 10.59 -2.51
CA ASN A 237 23.74 10.23 -1.11
C ASN A 237 25.10 9.54 -0.93
N THR A 238 25.68 8.97 -1.98
CA THR A 238 26.93 8.19 -1.90
C THR A 238 27.67 8.28 -3.23
N SER A 239 28.94 8.71 -3.19
CA SER A 239 29.82 8.85 -4.36
C SER A 239 30.33 7.52 -4.92
N ASP A 240 30.35 6.47 -4.10
CA ASP A 240 31.12 5.24 -4.35
C ASP A 240 30.48 4.30 -5.39
N LEU A 241 29.26 4.62 -5.85
CA LEU A 241 28.42 3.77 -6.69
C LEU A 241 28.06 4.41 -8.04
N ASN A 242 28.62 5.57 -8.36
CA ASN A 242 28.26 6.32 -9.56
C ASN A 242 28.47 5.49 -10.84
N GLU A 243 29.56 4.72 -10.91
CA GLU A 243 29.89 3.81 -12.00
C GLU A 243 28.99 2.57 -12.11
N GLU A 244 28.37 2.13 -11.01
CA GLU A 244 27.52 0.94 -10.98
C GLU A 244 26.20 1.19 -11.71
N LEU A 245 25.74 2.44 -11.76
CA LEU A 245 24.52 2.82 -12.46
C LEU A 245 24.56 2.44 -13.95
N GLY A 246 25.75 2.44 -14.56
CA GLY A 246 25.96 2.03 -15.96
C GLY A 246 25.99 0.50 -16.17
N GLN A 247 26.00 -0.30 -15.09
CA GLN A 247 26.13 -1.76 -15.15
C GLN A 247 24.84 -2.49 -14.74
N VAL A 248 23.77 -1.75 -14.44
CA VAL A 248 22.50 -2.31 -13.96
C VAL A 248 21.86 -3.17 -15.06
N GLN A 249 21.56 -4.43 -14.72
CA GLN A 249 20.85 -5.37 -15.60
C GLN A 249 19.40 -5.63 -15.17
N TYR A 250 19.14 -5.54 -13.87
CA TYR A 250 17.82 -5.78 -13.28
C TYR A 250 17.38 -4.52 -12.52
N LEU A 251 16.17 -4.05 -12.81
CA LEU A 251 15.53 -2.95 -12.09
C LEU A 251 14.30 -3.49 -11.35
N PHE A 252 14.35 -3.49 -10.03
CA PHE A 252 13.20 -3.82 -9.20
C PHE A 252 12.45 -2.54 -8.84
N SER A 253 11.22 -2.38 -9.31
CA SER A 253 10.38 -1.21 -9.05
C SER A 253 9.22 -1.54 -8.12
N ASP A 254 8.92 -0.66 -7.17
CA ASP A 254 7.61 -0.70 -6.50
C ASP A 254 6.53 -0.13 -7.44
N LYS A 255 5.27 -0.45 -7.15
CA LYS A 255 4.12 0.07 -7.89
C LYS A 255 3.64 1.39 -7.31
N THR A 256 3.24 1.35 -6.03
CA THR A 256 2.54 2.46 -5.37
C THR A 256 3.54 3.53 -4.96
N GLY A 257 3.37 4.75 -5.50
CA GLY A 257 4.27 5.88 -5.23
C GLY A 257 5.54 5.91 -6.07
N THR A 258 5.76 4.91 -6.95
CA THR A 258 6.87 4.91 -7.94
C THR A 258 6.34 4.86 -9.36
N LEU A 259 5.51 3.86 -9.72
CA LEU A 259 4.86 3.84 -11.03
C LEU A 259 3.60 4.70 -11.05
N THR A 260 2.91 4.82 -9.91
CA THR A 260 1.67 5.59 -9.78
C THR A 260 1.84 6.84 -8.92
N GLU A 261 1.09 7.90 -9.25
CA GLU A 261 0.96 9.14 -8.46
C GLU A 261 0.05 8.94 -7.22
N ASN A 262 -0.60 7.78 -7.10
CA ASN A 262 -1.64 7.49 -6.09
C ASN A 262 -2.80 8.51 -6.13
N ASP A 263 -3.09 9.02 -7.33
CA ASP A 263 -4.21 9.91 -7.62
C ASP A 263 -5.23 9.19 -8.51
N MET A 264 -6.39 8.90 -7.94
CA MET A 264 -7.47 8.17 -8.62
C MET A 264 -8.35 9.15 -9.38
N LYS A 265 -8.44 9.00 -10.70
CA LYS A 265 -9.26 9.86 -11.57
C LYS A 265 -10.35 9.08 -12.26
N PHE A 266 -11.60 9.49 -12.07
CA PHE A 266 -12.69 9.03 -12.90
C PHE A 266 -12.48 9.44 -14.35
N ARG A 267 -12.60 8.51 -15.29
CA ARG A 267 -12.35 8.77 -16.72
C ARG A 267 -13.55 8.46 -17.61
N ARG A 268 -14.18 7.31 -17.40
CA ARG A 268 -15.27 6.83 -18.24
C ARG A 268 -16.39 6.26 -17.40
N CYS A 269 -17.59 6.23 -17.96
CA CYS A 269 -18.66 5.39 -17.46
C CYS A 269 -19.52 4.85 -18.60
N SER A 270 -20.26 3.80 -18.30
CA SER A 270 -21.40 3.33 -19.08
C SER A 270 -22.64 3.66 -18.26
N ILE A 271 -23.65 4.30 -18.85
CA ILE A 271 -24.94 4.60 -18.23
C ILE A 271 -26.03 4.15 -19.22
N GLU A 272 -26.92 3.24 -18.80
CA GLU A 272 -28.02 2.71 -19.64
C GLU A 272 -27.58 2.29 -21.05
N GLY A 273 -26.48 1.55 -21.16
CA GLY A 273 -25.96 1.05 -22.44
C GLY A 273 -25.28 2.10 -23.32
N SER A 274 -25.10 3.34 -22.84
CA SER A 274 -24.37 4.40 -23.52
C SER A 274 -23.03 4.70 -22.83
N MET A 275 -21.97 4.93 -23.60
CA MET A 275 -20.64 5.23 -23.07
C MET A 275 -20.43 6.73 -22.91
N PHE A 276 -19.83 7.15 -21.81
CA PHE A 276 -19.49 8.55 -21.53
C PHE A 276 -18.02 8.66 -21.12
N VAL A 277 -17.42 9.81 -21.44
CA VAL A 277 -16.08 10.20 -20.99
C VAL A 277 -16.21 11.50 -20.21
N GLU A 278 -15.51 11.58 -19.09
CA GLU A 278 -15.36 12.82 -18.35
C GLU A 278 -14.20 13.62 -18.94
N THR A 279 -14.49 14.83 -19.41
CA THR A 279 -13.47 15.76 -19.92
C THR A 279 -13.69 17.12 -19.28
N LYS A 280 -12.70 17.59 -18.52
CA LYS A 280 -12.71 18.91 -17.86
C LYS A 280 -13.96 19.18 -17.00
N GLY A 281 -14.50 18.15 -16.35
CA GLY A 281 -15.67 18.26 -15.48
C GLY A 281 -17.03 18.07 -16.16
N GLU A 282 -17.08 17.82 -17.46
CA GLU A 282 -18.33 17.51 -18.17
C GLU A 282 -18.35 16.05 -18.65
N LEU A 283 -19.51 15.41 -18.53
CA LEU A 283 -19.77 14.10 -19.13
C LEU A 283 -20.16 14.28 -20.60
N MET A 284 -19.37 13.67 -21.47
CA MET A 284 -19.57 13.73 -22.92
C MET A 284 -19.92 12.33 -23.43
N LEU A 285 -20.99 12.22 -24.21
CA LEU A 285 -21.41 10.96 -24.82
C LEU A 285 -20.39 10.53 -25.89
N LEU A 286 -19.96 9.27 -25.85
CA LEU A 286 -19.12 8.64 -26.86
C LEU A 286 -19.98 7.87 -27.86
N PRO A 287 -19.91 8.19 -29.16
CA PRO A 287 -20.57 7.39 -30.17
C PRO A 287 -19.95 5.99 -30.29
N PRO A 288 -20.71 4.98 -30.76
CA PRO A 288 -20.26 3.58 -30.88
C PRO A 288 -19.02 3.37 -31.76
N SER A 289 -18.67 4.33 -32.60
CA SER A 289 -17.47 4.32 -33.44
C SER A 289 -16.17 4.50 -32.65
N GLY A 290 -16.22 4.96 -31.38
CA GLY A 290 -15.05 5.14 -30.52
C GLY A 290 -14.07 6.24 -30.97
N VAL A 291 -14.34 6.91 -32.08
CA VAL A 291 -13.53 7.98 -32.65
C VAL A 291 -14.11 9.33 -32.23
N LEU A 292 -13.34 10.13 -31.47
CA LEU A 292 -13.62 11.56 -31.29
C LEU A 292 -13.63 12.21 -32.67
N PRO A 293 -14.72 12.88 -33.08
CA PRO A 293 -14.67 14.35 -33.05
C PRO A 293 -16.02 15.05 -32.82
N THR A 294 -17.00 14.43 -32.16
CA THR A 294 -18.27 15.14 -31.83
C THR A 294 -18.70 14.85 -30.40
N GLN A 295 -17.94 15.36 -29.45
CA GLN A 295 -18.35 15.43 -28.05
C GLN A 295 -19.52 16.42 -27.96
N LEU A 296 -20.75 15.91 -27.86
CA LEU A 296 -21.91 16.75 -27.58
C LEU A 296 -22.06 16.86 -26.06
N PRO A 297 -21.90 18.06 -25.46
CA PRO A 297 -22.22 18.24 -24.05
C PRO A 297 -23.72 17.99 -23.86
N ILE A 298 -24.06 17.20 -22.85
CA ILE A 298 -25.46 16.88 -22.56
C ILE A 298 -26.10 18.13 -21.95
N SER A 299 -26.85 18.88 -22.76
CA SER A 299 -27.57 20.08 -22.30
C SER A 299 -28.76 19.75 -21.38
N TYR A 300 -29.30 18.53 -21.45
CA TYR A 300 -30.39 18.02 -20.62
C TYR A 300 -30.10 16.60 -20.13
N TRP A 301 -30.05 16.39 -18.81
CA TRP A 301 -29.86 15.07 -18.25
C TRP A 301 -31.15 14.24 -18.30
N PRO A 302 -31.11 13.06 -18.94
CA PRO A 302 -32.11 12.04 -18.69
C PRO A 302 -32.15 11.69 -17.19
N PRO A 303 -33.31 11.29 -16.65
CA PRO A 303 -33.45 10.93 -15.24
C PRO A 303 -32.48 9.80 -14.83
N GLU A 304 -32.10 8.93 -15.77
CA GLU A 304 -31.17 7.83 -15.55
C GLU A 304 -29.73 8.33 -15.27
N VAL A 305 -29.30 9.41 -15.94
CA VAL A 305 -27.99 10.04 -15.68
C VAL A 305 -27.98 10.71 -14.31
N GLU A 306 -29.08 11.37 -13.93
CA GLU A 306 -29.21 11.95 -12.59
C GLU A 306 -29.16 10.85 -11.50
N GLN A 307 -29.87 9.74 -11.69
CA GLN A 307 -29.86 8.61 -10.76
C GLN A 307 -28.49 7.95 -10.64
N PHE A 308 -27.77 7.79 -11.74
CA PHE A 308 -26.40 7.27 -11.75
C PHE A 308 -25.44 8.17 -10.95
N LEU A 309 -25.49 9.48 -11.19
CA LEU A 309 -24.66 10.46 -10.47
C LEU A 309 -25.04 10.56 -8.99
N LEU A 310 -26.33 10.47 -8.66
CA LEU A 310 -26.81 10.37 -7.29
C LEU A 310 -26.32 9.11 -6.59
N ALA A 311 -26.31 7.96 -7.28
CA ALA A 311 -25.78 6.72 -6.73
C ALA A 311 -24.28 6.85 -6.40
N MET A 312 -23.49 7.50 -7.27
CA MET A 312 -22.09 7.82 -7.00
C MET A 312 -21.91 8.76 -5.80
N ALA A 313 -22.79 9.74 -5.64
CA ALA A 313 -22.75 10.75 -4.57
C ALA A 313 -23.39 10.32 -3.24
N LEU A 314 -24.07 9.16 -3.17
CA LEU A 314 -24.74 8.67 -1.95
C LEU A 314 -24.19 7.34 -1.45
N CYS A 315 -23.80 6.44 -2.37
CA CYS A 315 -23.32 5.12 -2.02
C CYS A 315 -21.83 5.15 -1.69
N HIS A 316 -21.44 5.76 -0.56
CA HIS A 316 -20.04 5.86 -0.12
C HIS A 316 -19.89 6.06 1.39
N CYS A 317 -18.63 6.01 1.86
CA CYS A 317 -18.22 6.38 3.21
C CYS A 317 -17.38 7.67 3.28
N VAL A 318 -17.34 8.47 2.21
CA VAL A 318 -16.68 9.79 2.18
C VAL A 318 -17.29 10.75 3.21
N GLN A 319 -16.43 11.46 3.93
CA GLN A 319 -16.75 12.51 4.90
C GLN A 319 -16.27 13.88 4.38
N THR A 320 -16.89 14.95 4.88
CA THR A 320 -16.49 16.33 4.57
C THR A 320 -15.71 16.93 5.74
N ARG A 321 -14.68 17.75 5.48
CA ARG A 321 -13.86 18.35 6.55
C ARG A 321 -14.67 19.23 7.53
N GLY A 322 -15.77 19.84 7.07
CA GLY A 322 -16.67 20.63 7.93
C GLY A 322 -17.19 19.81 9.12
N GLU A 323 -17.57 18.55 8.89
CA GLU A 323 -18.05 17.63 9.94
C GLU A 323 -16.99 17.37 11.02
N MET A 324 -15.71 17.24 10.65
CA MET A 324 -14.65 16.95 11.62
C MET A 324 -14.35 18.13 12.55
N SER A 325 -14.56 19.37 12.09
CA SER A 325 -14.22 20.58 12.83
C SER A 325 -15.39 21.18 13.62
N GLY A 326 -16.58 20.56 13.56
CA GLY A 326 -17.81 21.11 14.14
C GLY A 326 -18.27 22.43 13.51
N GLN A 327 -17.65 22.87 12.41
CA GLN A 327 -18.07 24.05 11.65
C GLN A 327 -19.19 23.66 10.70
N GLY A 328 -20.33 24.35 10.80
CA GLY A 328 -21.54 24.05 10.01
C GLY A 328 -21.30 24.04 8.50
N ILE A 329 -22.14 23.31 7.76
CA ILE A 329 -22.09 23.18 6.30
C ILE A 329 -21.93 24.56 5.63
N SER A 330 -20.94 24.69 4.75
CA SER A 330 -20.82 25.87 3.90
C SER A 330 -22.06 26.01 3.02
N HIS A 331 -22.84 27.07 3.21
CA HIS A 331 -24.05 27.37 2.42
C HIS A 331 -23.79 27.74 0.96
N ASP A 332 -22.52 27.81 0.53
CA ASP A 332 -22.17 28.06 -0.86
C ASP A 332 -22.31 26.76 -1.69
N THR A 333 -23.45 26.65 -2.39
CA THR A 333 -23.79 25.51 -3.25
C THR A 333 -22.84 25.30 -4.43
N ARG A 334 -21.92 26.24 -4.71
CA ARG A 334 -20.92 26.14 -5.78
C ARG A 334 -19.54 25.71 -5.31
N LYS A 335 -19.26 25.77 -4.00
CA LYS A 335 -17.95 25.40 -3.47
C LYS A 335 -17.92 23.91 -3.15
N VAL A 336 -17.09 23.17 -3.86
CA VAL A 336 -16.88 21.74 -3.59
C VAL A 336 -16.22 21.57 -2.21
N PRO A 337 -16.83 20.82 -1.28
CA PRO A 337 -16.23 20.53 0.01
C PRO A 337 -14.93 19.73 -0.13
N GLU A 338 -14.04 19.86 0.84
CA GLU A 338 -12.86 19.00 0.92
C GLU A 338 -13.28 17.60 1.38
N TYR A 339 -13.21 16.63 0.46
CA TYR A 339 -13.59 15.24 0.71
C TYR A 339 -12.43 14.41 1.27
N GLN A 340 -12.74 13.67 2.33
CA GLN A 340 -11.87 12.68 2.95
C GLN A 340 -12.53 11.30 2.90
N ALA A 341 -11.77 10.28 2.52
CA ALA A 341 -12.28 8.93 2.37
C ALA A 341 -11.20 7.91 2.74
N SER A 342 -11.61 6.76 3.24
CA SER A 342 -10.71 5.62 3.48
C SER A 342 -10.24 4.97 2.18
N SER A 343 -11.07 4.99 1.14
CA SER A 343 -10.74 4.49 -0.19
C SER A 343 -10.60 5.65 -1.19
N PRO A 344 -9.47 5.75 -1.91
CA PRO A 344 -9.28 6.80 -2.90
C PRO A 344 -10.21 6.64 -4.11
N ASP A 345 -10.61 5.40 -4.44
CA ASP A 345 -11.55 5.10 -5.51
C ASP A 345 -12.92 5.74 -5.21
N GLU A 346 -13.40 5.67 -3.96
CA GLU A 346 -14.65 6.33 -3.57
C GLU A 346 -14.55 7.84 -3.63
N LYS A 347 -13.43 8.41 -3.18
CA LYS A 347 -13.18 9.85 -3.27
C LYS A 347 -13.22 10.32 -4.73
N ALA A 348 -12.62 9.56 -5.64
CA ALA A 348 -12.63 9.86 -7.06
C ALA A 348 -14.05 9.88 -7.66
N LEU A 349 -14.90 8.93 -7.27
CA LEU A 349 -16.29 8.88 -7.71
C LEU A 349 -17.11 10.08 -7.19
N VAL A 350 -16.98 10.43 -5.91
CA VAL A 350 -17.71 11.58 -5.33
C VAL A 350 -17.22 12.90 -5.93
N LEU A 351 -15.91 13.04 -6.13
CA LEU A 351 -15.35 14.20 -6.83
C LEU A 351 -15.86 14.29 -8.27
N ALA A 352 -15.95 13.16 -8.99
CA ALA A 352 -16.47 13.14 -10.35
C ALA A 352 -17.95 13.55 -10.40
N ALA A 353 -18.78 13.02 -9.50
CA ALA A 353 -20.19 13.42 -9.39
C ALA A 353 -20.31 14.93 -9.11
N SER A 354 -19.47 15.46 -8.22
CA SER A 354 -19.41 16.88 -7.89
C SER A 354 -19.04 17.74 -9.10
N ARG A 355 -18.00 17.34 -9.87
CA ARG A 355 -17.63 18.01 -11.12
C ARG A 355 -18.76 18.02 -12.13
N CYS A 356 -19.52 16.93 -12.22
CA CYS A 356 -20.67 16.84 -13.11
C CYS A 356 -21.86 17.70 -12.64
N GLY A 357 -21.87 18.22 -11.40
CA GLY A 357 -22.97 19.07 -10.89
C GLY A 357 -23.89 18.38 -9.87
N VAL A 358 -23.49 17.22 -9.34
CA VAL A 358 -24.11 16.55 -8.19
C VAL A 358 -23.12 16.59 -7.01
N VAL A 359 -23.23 17.62 -6.17
CA VAL A 359 -22.28 17.90 -5.10
C VAL A 359 -22.79 17.33 -3.77
N PHE A 360 -22.04 16.40 -3.19
CA PHE A 360 -22.29 15.93 -1.82
C PHE A 360 -21.85 17.01 -0.82
N LEU A 361 -22.77 17.52 0.00
CA LEU A 361 -22.51 18.64 0.92
C LEU A 361 -22.12 18.16 2.33
N GLY A 362 -22.44 16.92 2.68
CA GLY A 362 -22.18 16.35 4.00
C GLY A 362 -23.39 15.60 4.57
N THR A 363 -23.19 14.96 5.72
CA THR A 363 -24.20 14.26 6.50
C THR A 363 -24.40 14.98 7.84
N GLU A 364 -25.61 15.47 8.09
CA GLU A 364 -25.99 16.09 9.37
C GLU A 364 -27.21 15.39 9.95
N GLY A 365 -27.15 15.00 11.24
CA GLY A 365 -28.30 14.41 11.94
C GLY A 365 -28.87 13.14 11.28
N GLY A 366 -28.04 12.38 10.56
CA GLY A 366 -28.45 11.21 9.78
C GLY A 366 -29.04 11.50 8.39
N TYR A 367 -29.05 12.76 7.96
CA TYR A 367 -29.45 13.16 6.60
C TYR A 367 -28.22 13.52 5.76
N ALA A 368 -28.08 12.86 4.61
CA ALA A 368 -27.14 13.23 3.57
C ALA A 368 -27.74 14.36 2.72
N SER A 369 -27.04 15.50 2.64
CA SER A 369 -27.45 16.63 1.80
C SER A 369 -26.67 16.62 0.49
N VAL A 370 -27.38 16.65 -0.63
CA VAL A 370 -26.77 16.65 -1.98
C VAL A 370 -27.34 17.82 -2.78
N SER A 371 -26.47 18.64 -3.35
CA SER A 371 -26.84 19.69 -4.30
C SER A 371 -26.86 19.12 -5.71
N VAL A 372 -28.05 18.96 -6.29
CA VAL A 372 -28.24 18.55 -7.68
C VAL A 372 -28.51 19.81 -8.50
N ARG A 373 -27.54 20.23 -9.32
CA ARG A 373 -27.63 21.43 -10.18
C ARG A 373 -28.04 22.70 -9.41
N GLY A 374 -27.59 22.84 -8.17
CA GLY A 374 -27.88 23.98 -7.29
C GLY A 374 -29.14 23.83 -6.42
N GLN A 375 -29.93 22.77 -6.61
CA GLN A 375 -31.06 22.44 -5.72
C GLN A 375 -30.62 21.43 -4.67
N ILE A 376 -30.81 21.78 -3.39
CA ILE A 376 -30.44 20.91 -2.27
C ILE A 376 -31.54 19.87 -2.06
N LYS A 377 -31.21 18.60 -2.30
CA LYS A 377 -32.02 17.44 -1.93
C LYS A 377 -31.47 16.82 -0.64
N LYS A 378 -32.35 16.44 0.28
CA LYS A 378 -31.99 15.79 1.54
C LYS A 378 -32.45 14.34 1.52
N PHE A 379 -31.51 13.43 1.76
CA PHE A 379 -31.75 11.99 1.83
C PHE A 379 -31.52 11.51 3.25
N LYS A 380 -32.50 10.83 3.85
CA LYS A 380 -32.31 10.21 5.17
C LYS A 380 -31.51 8.92 4.99
N LYS A 381 -30.30 8.85 5.55
CA LYS A 381 -29.47 7.64 5.48
C LYS A 381 -30.01 6.61 6.48
N LEU A 382 -30.71 5.60 5.98
CA LEU A 382 -31.38 4.61 6.81
C LEU A 382 -30.42 3.51 7.28
N GLN A 383 -29.59 3.01 6.37
CA GLN A 383 -28.66 1.93 6.67
C GLN A 383 -27.46 1.95 5.70
N THR A 384 -26.27 1.63 6.21
CA THR A 384 -25.07 1.36 5.40
C THR A 384 -24.72 -0.12 5.51
N LEU A 385 -24.51 -0.77 4.37
CA LEU A 385 -24.03 -2.15 4.26
C LEU A 385 -22.57 -2.08 3.82
N GLU A 386 -21.67 -2.07 4.80
CA GLU A 386 -20.24 -1.81 4.66
C GLU A 386 -19.53 -2.81 3.74
N PHE A 387 -18.59 -2.31 2.95
CA PHE A 387 -17.78 -3.13 2.06
C PHE A 387 -17.12 -4.29 2.80
N SER A 388 -17.21 -5.50 2.24
CA SER A 388 -16.44 -6.67 2.68
C SER A 388 -15.60 -7.21 1.52
N SER A 389 -14.40 -7.67 1.83
CA SER A 389 -13.48 -8.27 0.85
C SER A 389 -14.04 -9.53 0.20
N ASP A 390 -14.84 -10.32 0.92
CA ASP A 390 -15.44 -11.56 0.42
C ASP A 390 -16.55 -11.23 -0.60
N ARG A 391 -17.32 -10.20 -0.27
CA ARG A 391 -18.49 -9.75 -1.03
C ARG A 391 -18.14 -8.84 -2.21
N LYS A 392 -17.02 -8.09 -2.11
CA LYS A 392 -16.52 -7.14 -3.11
C LYS A 392 -17.53 -6.06 -3.55
N ARG A 393 -18.49 -5.70 -2.69
CA ARG A 393 -19.48 -4.63 -2.95
C ARG A 393 -19.90 -3.92 -1.65
N MET A 394 -20.51 -2.75 -1.79
CA MET A 394 -21.05 -1.89 -0.73
C MET A 394 -22.45 -1.44 -1.12
N SER A 395 -23.35 -1.28 -0.15
CA SER A 395 -24.67 -0.70 -0.40
C SER A 395 -25.07 0.34 0.63
N VAL A 396 -25.93 1.27 0.23
CA VAL A 396 -26.55 2.26 1.11
C VAL A 396 -28.05 2.28 0.86
N VAL A 397 -28.82 2.25 1.94
CA VAL A 397 -30.27 2.42 1.92
C VAL A 397 -30.59 3.84 2.37
N VAL A 398 -31.29 4.58 1.52
CA VAL A 398 -31.70 5.97 1.78
C VAL A 398 -33.20 6.16 1.59
N SER A 399 -33.78 7.11 2.30
CA SER A 399 -35.12 7.62 2.03
C SER A 399 -35.01 8.99 1.38
N ASP A 400 -35.72 9.19 0.27
CA ASP A 400 -35.87 10.52 -0.34
C ASP A 400 -36.91 11.36 0.45
N SER A 401 -37.01 12.63 0.09
CA SER A 401 -38.02 13.60 0.51
C SER A 401 -39.47 13.18 0.25
N ASP A 402 -39.71 12.31 -0.73
CA ASP A 402 -41.01 11.70 -1.03
C ASP A 402 -41.28 10.42 -0.20
N ASP A 403 -40.51 10.16 0.87
CA ASP A 403 -40.57 8.95 1.71
C ASP A 403 -40.38 7.63 0.93
N GLN A 404 -39.78 7.70 -0.26
CA GLN A 404 -39.42 6.53 -1.05
C GLN A 404 -38.07 5.97 -0.61
N VAL A 405 -38.01 4.66 -0.38
CA VAL A 405 -36.78 3.98 0.04
C VAL A 405 -36.03 3.42 -1.17
N TRP A 406 -34.76 3.78 -1.26
CA TRP A 406 -33.86 3.36 -2.34
C TRP A 406 -32.67 2.60 -1.77
N LEU A 407 -32.33 1.50 -2.42
CA LEU A 407 -31.10 0.74 -2.20
C LEU A 407 -30.15 1.03 -3.36
N PHE A 408 -29.03 1.68 -3.07
CA PHE A 408 -27.92 1.84 -4.01
C PHE A 408 -26.84 0.82 -3.68
N CYS A 409 -26.32 0.12 -4.67
CA CYS A 409 -25.28 -0.88 -4.52
C CYS A 409 -24.18 -0.63 -5.55
N LYS A 410 -22.92 -0.67 -5.11
CA LYS A 410 -21.73 -0.56 -5.97
C LYS A 410 -20.72 -1.66 -5.66
N GLY A 411 -20.09 -2.23 -6.66
CA GLY A 411 -19.09 -3.28 -6.43
C GLY A 411 -18.37 -3.78 -7.68
N ALA A 412 -17.57 -4.82 -7.51
CA ALA A 412 -16.85 -5.48 -8.60
C ALA A 412 -17.81 -6.13 -9.61
N GLU A 413 -17.39 -6.19 -10.88
CA GLU A 413 -18.18 -6.74 -12.00
C GLU A 413 -18.70 -8.14 -11.72
N SER A 414 -17.82 -9.07 -11.31
CA SER A 414 -18.16 -10.48 -11.07
C SER A 414 -19.15 -10.68 -9.93
N SER A 415 -19.12 -9.82 -8.92
CA SER A 415 -20.02 -9.89 -7.75
C SER A 415 -21.36 -9.19 -7.99
N MET A 416 -21.37 -8.14 -8.83
CA MET A 416 -22.57 -7.33 -9.09
C MET A 416 -23.42 -7.88 -10.23
N MET A 417 -22.81 -8.32 -11.33
CA MET A 417 -23.53 -8.75 -12.53
C MET A 417 -24.52 -9.91 -12.32
N PRO A 418 -24.30 -10.88 -11.41
CA PRO A 418 -25.30 -11.91 -11.08
C PRO A 418 -26.54 -11.37 -10.35
N LEU A 419 -26.44 -10.21 -9.69
CA LEU A 419 -27.52 -9.60 -8.89
C LEU A 419 -28.45 -8.72 -9.73
N MET A 420 -28.07 -8.43 -10.98
CA MET A 420 -28.79 -7.55 -11.91
C MET A 420 -29.87 -8.31 -12.68
N VAL A 421 -31.12 -7.89 -12.54
CA VAL A 421 -32.29 -8.52 -13.18
C VAL A 421 -32.78 -7.73 -14.40
N SER A 422 -32.54 -6.42 -14.44
CA SER A 422 -32.99 -5.52 -15.50
C SER A 422 -31.90 -4.50 -15.88
N GLY A 423 -32.06 -3.85 -17.03
CA GLY A 423 -31.09 -2.90 -17.60
C GLY A 423 -30.25 -3.49 -18.75
N HIS A 424 -29.40 -2.66 -19.35
CA HIS A 424 -28.59 -2.98 -20.54
C HIS A 424 -27.33 -3.81 -20.20
N ARG A 425 -27.52 -5.11 -19.91
CA ARG A 425 -26.43 -6.00 -19.45
C ARG A 425 -25.37 -6.23 -20.51
N GLU A 426 -25.75 -6.58 -21.74
CA GLU A 426 -24.79 -6.97 -22.79
C GLU A 426 -23.88 -5.80 -23.20
N GLU A 427 -24.46 -4.62 -23.37
CA GLU A 427 -23.72 -3.41 -23.71
C GLU A 427 -22.80 -2.99 -22.57
N THR A 428 -23.28 -3.03 -21.33
CA THR A 428 -22.46 -2.69 -20.16
C THR A 428 -21.30 -3.67 -19.99
N ILE A 429 -21.51 -4.98 -20.26
CA ILE A 429 -20.44 -5.98 -20.28
C ILE A 429 -19.37 -5.62 -21.29
N ARG A 430 -19.76 -5.28 -22.53
CA ARG A 430 -18.81 -4.85 -23.56
C ARG A 430 -18.04 -3.60 -23.13
N HIS A 431 -18.72 -2.62 -22.52
CA HIS A 431 -18.10 -1.38 -22.10
C HIS A 431 -17.10 -1.56 -20.96
N TYR A 432 -17.48 -2.24 -19.87
CA TYR A 432 -16.54 -2.45 -18.77
C TYR A 432 -15.38 -3.37 -19.19
N THR A 433 -15.59 -4.27 -20.14
CA THR A 433 -14.50 -5.09 -20.71
C THR A 433 -13.49 -4.20 -21.45
N ASP A 434 -13.95 -3.24 -22.26
CA ASP A 434 -13.07 -2.22 -22.88
C ASP A 434 -12.33 -1.38 -21.82
N PHE A 435 -13.01 -0.98 -20.74
CA PHE A 435 -12.39 -0.22 -19.66
C PHE A 435 -11.26 -1.00 -18.98
N SER A 436 -11.52 -2.27 -18.67
CA SER A 436 -10.55 -3.20 -18.07
C SER A 436 -9.36 -3.47 -19.00
N LEU A 437 -9.59 -3.62 -20.31
CA LEU A 437 -8.52 -3.76 -21.32
C LEU A 437 -7.61 -2.52 -21.40
N ARG A 438 -8.13 -1.34 -21.05
CA ARG A 438 -7.36 -0.09 -20.94
C ARG A 438 -6.71 0.11 -19.57
N GLY A 439 -6.81 -0.87 -18.67
CA GLY A 439 -6.24 -0.83 -17.33
C GLY A 439 -6.99 0.04 -16.33
N LEU A 440 -8.24 0.44 -16.64
CA LEU A 440 -9.09 1.19 -15.72
C LEU A 440 -9.73 0.24 -14.70
N ARG A 441 -9.86 0.70 -13.45
CA ARG A 441 -10.60 -0.02 -12.42
C ARG A 441 -12.09 0.22 -12.61
N THR A 442 -12.83 -0.86 -12.75
CA THR A 442 -14.25 -0.84 -13.04
C THR A 442 -15.07 -1.16 -11.80
N LEU A 443 -16.19 -0.45 -11.64
CA LEU A 443 -17.20 -0.77 -10.64
C LEU A 443 -18.57 -0.70 -11.29
N VAL A 444 -19.42 -1.67 -10.98
CA VAL A 444 -20.80 -1.74 -11.46
C VAL A 444 -21.72 -1.13 -10.41
N LEU A 445 -22.67 -0.32 -10.86
CA LEU A 445 -23.69 0.33 -10.03
C LEU A 445 -25.06 -0.28 -10.33
N GLY A 446 -25.75 -0.68 -9.27
CA GLY A 446 -27.13 -1.10 -9.32
C GLY A 446 -27.97 -0.30 -8.34
N LEU A 447 -29.24 -0.09 -8.69
CA LEU A 447 -30.22 0.50 -7.78
C LEU A 447 -31.47 -0.37 -7.70
N ARG A 448 -32.21 -0.22 -6.61
CA ARG A 448 -33.51 -0.86 -6.43
C ARG A 448 -34.39 -0.01 -5.54
N LYS A 449 -35.65 0.15 -5.93
CA LYS A 449 -36.67 0.72 -5.07
C LYS A 449 -37.13 -0.36 -4.08
N MET A 450 -37.12 -0.04 -2.79
CA MET A 450 -37.55 -0.94 -1.73
C MET A 450 -38.86 -0.45 -1.12
N ASP A 451 -39.70 -1.38 -0.71
CA ASP A 451 -40.89 -1.05 0.06
C ASP A 451 -40.53 -0.81 1.53
N THR A 452 -41.25 0.07 2.21
CA THR A 452 -41.04 0.35 3.64
C THR A 452 -41.10 -0.92 4.50
N GLY A 453 -41.99 -1.85 4.16
CA GLY A 453 -42.09 -3.14 4.84
C GLY A 453 -40.86 -4.03 4.63
N GLU A 454 -40.22 -3.97 3.47
CA GLU A 454 -38.98 -4.69 3.18
C GLU A 454 -37.80 -4.09 3.96
N TYR A 455 -37.69 -2.76 3.98
CA TYR A 455 -36.69 -2.08 4.81
C TYR A 455 -36.83 -2.43 6.30
N LEU A 456 -38.05 -2.46 6.83
CA LEU A 456 -38.28 -2.83 8.24
C LEU A 456 -37.84 -4.27 8.55
N ARG A 457 -37.95 -5.20 7.58
CA ARG A 457 -37.40 -6.56 7.72
C ARG A 457 -35.87 -6.53 7.74
N LEU A 458 -35.24 -5.79 6.83
CA LEU A 458 -33.79 -5.61 6.80
C LEU A 458 -33.28 -5.02 8.12
N ALA A 459 -33.88 -3.93 8.60
CA ALA A 459 -33.49 -3.27 9.84
C ALA A 459 -33.60 -4.20 11.06
N ARG A 460 -34.66 -5.03 11.11
CA ARG A 460 -34.83 -6.04 12.16
C ARG A 460 -33.76 -7.13 12.07
N ALA A 461 -33.52 -7.68 10.88
CA ALA A 461 -32.51 -8.72 10.66
C ALA A 461 -31.11 -8.23 11.04
N LEU A 462 -30.75 -7.01 10.64
CA LEU A 462 -29.47 -6.39 11.01
C LEU A 462 -29.35 -6.14 12.50
N ARG A 463 -30.42 -5.72 13.18
CA ARG A 463 -30.41 -5.54 14.64
C ARG A 463 -30.13 -6.87 15.35
N VAL A 464 -30.75 -7.96 14.88
CA VAL A 464 -30.51 -9.31 15.42
C VAL A 464 -29.07 -9.75 15.15
N ALA A 465 -28.60 -9.61 13.90
CA ALA A 465 -27.23 -9.96 13.53
C ALA A 465 -26.20 -9.19 14.39
N ARG A 466 -26.35 -7.86 14.53
CA ARG A 466 -25.48 -6.98 15.34
C ARG A 466 -25.52 -7.29 16.84
N SER A 467 -26.61 -7.88 17.35
CA SER A 467 -26.73 -8.29 18.75
C SER A 467 -25.99 -9.59 19.10
N THR A 468 -25.47 -10.31 18.10
CA THR A 468 -24.68 -11.54 18.29
C THR A 468 -23.34 -11.18 18.94
N ILE A 469 -23.02 -11.83 20.07
CA ILE A 469 -21.82 -11.54 20.86
C ILE A 469 -20.55 -12.05 20.16
N ASP A 470 -20.61 -13.26 19.62
CA ASP A 470 -19.48 -13.88 18.92
C ASP A 470 -19.18 -13.14 17.61
N VAL A 471 -17.92 -12.74 17.42
CA VAL A 471 -17.49 -11.85 16.32
C VAL A 471 -17.59 -12.57 14.98
N THR A 472 -17.11 -13.81 14.89
CA THR A 472 -17.13 -14.58 13.65
C THR A 472 -18.55 -14.94 13.24
N ALA A 473 -19.37 -15.42 14.18
CA ALA A 473 -20.79 -15.66 13.93
C ALA A 473 -21.56 -14.37 13.58
N ARG A 474 -21.21 -13.23 14.19
CA ARG A 474 -21.80 -11.93 13.87
C ARG A 474 -21.48 -11.51 12.43
N GLU A 475 -20.23 -11.64 12.01
CA GLU A 475 -19.81 -11.31 10.64
C GLU A 475 -20.45 -12.23 9.60
N ALA A 476 -20.52 -13.53 9.88
CA ALA A 476 -21.21 -14.49 9.01
C ALA A 476 -22.70 -14.16 8.85
N ARG A 477 -23.41 -13.89 9.96
CA ARG A 477 -24.83 -13.48 9.92
C ARG A 477 -25.05 -12.15 9.22
N LEU A 478 -24.16 -11.17 9.42
CA LEU A 478 -24.24 -9.90 8.71
C LEU A 478 -24.07 -10.10 7.20
N SER A 479 -23.12 -10.94 6.79
CA SER A 479 -22.90 -11.29 5.39
C SER A 479 -24.12 -11.97 4.77
N GLU A 480 -24.75 -12.91 5.48
CA GLU A 480 -26.00 -13.57 5.07
C GLU A 480 -27.12 -12.55 4.86
N VAL A 481 -27.39 -11.69 5.85
CA VAL A 481 -28.41 -10.64 5.75
C VAL A 481 -28.10 -9.67 4.60
N PHE A 482 -26.83 -9.31 4.37
CA PHE A 482 -26.48 -8.47 3.23
C PHE A 482 -26.78 -9.16 1.90
N ASN A 483 -26.43 -10.44 1.75
CA ASN A 483 -26.69 -11.19 0.53
C ASN A 483 -28.19 -11.34 0.24
N ASP A 484 -29.01 -11.57 1.25
CA ASP A 484 -30.46 -11.75 1.07
C ASP A 484 -31.15 -10.52 0.49
N PHE A 485 -30.78 -9.34 0.99
CA PHE A 485 -31.44 -8.07 0.63
C PHE A 485 -30.79 -7.35 -0.56
N GLU A 486 -29.57 -7.72 -0.96
CA GLU A 486 -28.86 -7.20 -2.14
C GLU A 486 -29.18 -7.98 -3.42
N THR A 487 -30.42 -8.45 -3.57
CA THR A 487 -30.88 -9.18 -4.76
C THR A 487 -31.80 -8.32 -5.63
N SER A 488 -32.02 -8.76 -6.87
CA SER A 488 -33.00 -8.17 -7.80
C SER A 488 -32.76 -6.69 -8.15
N LEU A 489 -31.50 -6.31 -8.34
CA LEU A 489 -31.11 -4.93 -8.65
C LEU A 489 -31.38 -4.60 -10.13
N HIS A 490 -31.64 -3.32 -10.41
CA HIS A 490 -31.65 -2.76 -11.75
C HIS A 490 -30.26 -2.20 -12.06
N LEU A 491 -29.68 -2.63 -13.18
CA LEU A 491 -28.35 -2.21 -13.62
C LEU A 491 -28.41 -0.78 -14.18
N GLN A 492 -27.75 0.14 -13.51
CA GLN A 492 -27.63 1.53 -13.96
C GLN A 492 -26.45 1.71 -14.91
N GLY A 493 -25.35 1.00 -14.63
CA GLY A 493 -24.15 1.12 -15.45
C GLY A 493 -22.87 0.74 -14.74
N ALA A 494 -21.75 1.21 -15.29
CA ALA A 494 -20.41 0.93 -14.79
C ALA A 494 -19.55 2.20 -14.81
N THR A 495 -18.71 2.38 -13.79
CA THR A 495 -17.72 3.46 -13.69
C THR A 495 -16.34 2.92 -14.00
N ALA A 496 -15.46 3.75 -14.54
CA ALA A 496 -14.06 3.44 -14.79
C ALA A 496 -13.15 4.52 -14.17
N VAL A 497 -12.34 4.11 -13.20
CA VAL A 497 -11.40 4.94 -12.46
C VAL A 497 -9.97 4.55 -12.84
N GLU A 498 -9.18 5.53 -13.25
CA GLU A 498 -7.77 5.40 -13.55
C GLU A 498 -6.94 5.64 -12.27
N ASP A 499 -6.02 4.74 -11.98
CA ASP A 499 -4.94 4.98 -11.02
C ASP A 499 -3.78 5.60 -11.81
N ARG A 500 -3.62 6.91 -11.67
CA ARG A 500 -2.76 7.68 -12.57
C ARG A 500 -1.30 7.25 -12.43
N LEU A 501 -0.69 6.87 -13.56
CA LEU A 501 0.74 6.66 -13.66
C LEU A 501 1.49 7.99 -13.51
N GLN A 502 2.72 7.94 -13.03
CA GLN A 502 3.61 9.09 -13.13
C GLN A 502 3.87 9.45 -14.59
N GLU A 503 4.31 10.68 -14.82
CA GLU A 503 4.60 11.19 -16.13
C GLU A 503 5.66 10.32 -16.84
N ARG A 504 5.37 9.96 -18.09
CA ARG A 504 6.26 9.22 -19.00
C ARG A 504 6.76 7.84 -18.51
N VAL A 505 6.05 7.21 -17.58
CA VAL A 505 6.38 5.86 -17.10
C VAL A 505 6.41 4.82 -18.25
N PRO A 506 5.40 4.75 -19.14
CA PRO A 506 5.42 3.77 -20.24
C PRO A 506 6.64 3.93 -21.15
N GLU A 507 6.99 5.17 -21.50
CA GLU A 507 8.15 5.50 -22.34
C GLU A 507 9.45 5.13 -21.64
N THR A 508 9.55 5.39 -20.33
CA THR A 508 10.72 5.05 -19.52
C THR A 508 10.93 3.54 -19.47
N LEU A 509 9.86 2.76 -19.24
CA LEU A 509 9.94 1.30 -19.22
C LEU A 509 10.36 0.73 -20.57
N GLU A 510 9.90 1.32 -21.68
CA GLU A 510 10.31 0.89 -23.01
C GLU A 510 11.78 1.22 -23.30
N LEU A 511 12.25 2.40 -22.89
CA LEU A 511 13.67 2.78 -23.01
C LEU A 511 14.57 1.84 -22.21
N LEU A 512 14.23 1.55 -20.95
CA LEU A 512 14.98 0.62 -20.10
C LEU A 512 15.04 -0.78 -20.74
N ARG A 513 13.91 -1.27 -21.26
CA ARG A 513 13.84 -2.56 -21.94
C ARG A 513 14.68 -2.57 -23.22
N SER A 514 14.66 -1.48 -24.00
CA SER A 514 15.49 -1.34 -25.20
C SER A 514 16.99 -1.28 -24.90
N ALA A 515 17.36 -0.79 -23.71
CA ALA A 515 18.73 -0.81 -23.20
C ALA A 515 19.16 -2.19 -22.65
N GLY A 516 18.25 -3.18 -22.64
CA GLY A 516 18.53 -4.54 -22.14
C GLY A 516 18.32 -4.71 -20.64
N ILE A 517 17.74 -3.72 -19.95
CA ILE A 517 17.45 -3.80 -18.51
C ILE A 517 16.13 -4.55 -18.30
N LYS A 518 16.17 -5.63 -17.51
CA LYS A 518 14.98 -6.38 -17.11
C LYS A 518 14.31 -5.69 -15.93
N VAL A 519 13.09 -5.18 -16.15
CA VAL A 519 12.31 -4.53 -15.10
C VAL A 519 11.41 -5.54 -14.43
N TRP A 520 11.44 -5.64 -13.11
CA TRP A 520 10.57 -6.50 -12.31
C TRP A 520 9.78 -5.63 -11.33
N VAL A 521 8.46 -5.79 -11.29
CA VAL A 521 7.58 -4.98 -10.43
C VAL A 521 7.25 -5.78 -9.16
N LEU A 522 7.65 -5.27 -8.00
CA LEU A 522 7.45 -5.91 -6.70
C LEU A 522 6.49 -5.09 -5.84
N THR A 523 5.27 -5.56 -5.62
CA THR A 523 4.23 -4.80 -4.91
C THR A 523 3.56 -5.59 -3.78
N GLY A 524 3.11 -4.86 -2.76
CA GLY A 524 2.26 -5.40 -1.68
C GLY A 524 0.78 -5.42 -2.04
N ASP A 525 0.40 -4.87 -3.20
CA ASP A 525 -0.99 -4.79 -3.63
C ASP A 525 -1.57 -6.14 -4.06
N LYS A 526 -2.90 -6.19 -4.16
CA LYS A 526 -3.63 -7.33 -4.71
C LYS A 526 -3.26 -7.55 -6.19
N VAL A 527 -3.33 -8.81 -6.62
CA VAL A 527 -2.95 -9.25 -7.96
C VAL A 527 -3.71 -8.48 -9.04
N GLU A 528 -5.02 -8.30 -8.88
CA GLU A 528 -5.87 -7.66 -9.89
C GLU A 528 -5.45 -6.20 -10.13
N THR A 529 -5.22 -5.46 -9.03
CA THR A 529 -4.79 -4.07 -9.09
C THR A 529 -3.40 -3.92 -9.70
N ALA A 530 -2.49 -4.82 -9.32
CA ALA A 530 -1.12 -4.81 -9.82
C ALA A 530 -1.07 -5.11 -11.31
N LEU A 531 -1.88 -6.07 -11.77
CA LEU A 531 -2.00 -6.46 -13.16
C LEU A 531 -2.56 -5.31 -14.03
N ASN A 532 -3.59 -4.61 -13.55
CA ASN A 532 -4.16 -3.46 -14.28
C ASN A 532 -3.12 -2.35 -14.49
N ILE A 533 -2.31 -2.04 -13.47
CA ILE A 533 -1.22 -1.08 -13.60
C ILE A 533 -0.15 -1.60 -14.56
N ALA A 534 0.20 -2.88 -14.48
CA ALA A 534 1.21 -3.48 -15.33
C ALA A 534 0.83 -3.47 -16.82
N TYR A 535 -0.46 -3.61 -17.15
CA TYR A 535 -0.93 -3.36 -18.52
C TYR A 535 -0.94 -1.87 -18.87
N SER A 536 -1.39 -1.01 -17.95
CA SER A 536 -1.46 0.45 -18.17
C SER A 536 -0.09 1.06 -18.47
N CYS A 537 0.96 0.61 -17.80
CA CYS A 537 2.32 1.10 -18.01
C CYS A 537 3.06 0.40 -19.16
N GLY A 538 2.44 -0.55 -19.86
CA GLY A 538 3.11 -1.31 -20.92
C GLY A 538 4.18 -2.28 -20.40
N HIS A 539 4.11 -2.63 -19.11
CA HIS A 539 4.93 -3.70 -18.55
C HIS A 539 4.56 -5.03 -19.21
N PHE A 540 3.29 -5.42 -19.16
CA PHE A 540 2.77 -6.53 -19.99
C PHE A 540 2.31 -5.99 -21.35
N LYS A 541 2.90 -6.51 -22.44
CA LYS A 541 2.52 -6.16 -23.81
C LYS A 541 1.42 -7.09 -24.33
N GLN A 542 0.65 -6.61 -25.30
CA GLN A 542 -0.30 -7.46 -26.03
C GLN A 542 0.46 -8.55 -26.79
N GLY A 543 0.14 -9.81 -26.51
CA GLY A 543 0.82 -10.98 -27.10
C GLY A 543 1.85 -11.65 -26.19
N THR A 544 2.20 -11.06 -25.04
CA THR A 544 3.02 -11.73 -24.02
C THR A 544 2.21 -12.88 -23.38
N ARG A 545 2.78 -14.08 -23.34
CA ARG A 545 2.18 -15.24 -22.68
C ARG A 545 2.33 -15.11 -21.18
N ARG A 546 1.20 -15.10 -20.47
CA ARG A 546 1.16 -14.94 -19.02
C ARG A 546 1.30 -16.28 -18.32
N LEU A 547 2.23 -16.37 -17.37
CA LEU A 547 2.41 -17.50 -16.46
C LEU A 547 1.92 -17.05 -15.08
N ASP A 548 0.87 -17.69 -14.58
CA ASP A 548 0.17 -17.29 -13.35
C ASP A 548 0.52 -18.26 -12.20
N LEU A 549 1.28 -17.78 -11.21
CA LEU A 549 1.71 -18.53 -10.02
C LEU A 549 1.19 -17.86 -8.75
N TYR A 550 -0.11 -17.90 -8.50
CA TYR A 550 -0.73 -17.30 -7.32
C TYR A 550 -1.94 -18.09 -6.81
N ASP A 551 -2.37 -17.81 -5.58
CA ASP A 551 -3.46 -18.52 -4.88
C ASP A 551 -3.21 -20.04 -4.69
N LEU A 552 -1.93 -20.45 -4.64
CA LEU A 552 -1.51 -21.83 -4.40
C LEU A 552 -1.61 -22.20 -2.92
N THR A 553 -2.11 -23.40 -2.64
CA THR A 553 -2.32 -23.89 -1.26
C THR A 553 -1.35 -25.01 -0.87
N SER A 554 -0.84 -25.75 -1.86
CA SER A 554 0.05 -26.89 -1.65
C SER A 554 1.44 -26.69 -2.28
N GLU A 555 2.45 -27.27 -1.64
CA GLU A 555 3.81 -27.35 -2.16
C GLU A 555 3.88 -28.15 -3.47
N THR A 556 3.19 -29.30 -3.53
CA THR A 556 3.17 -30.17 -4.71
C THR A 556 2.56 -29.47 -5.92
N GLU A 557 1.54 -28.65 -5.68
CA GLU A 557 0.89 -27.84 -6.71
C GLU A 557 1.88 -26.81 -7.27
N CYS A 558 2.59 -26.09 -6.39
CA CYS A 558 3.62 -25.13 -6.78
C CYS A 558 4.72 -25.76 -7.65
N LEU A 559 5.26 -26.91 -7.24
CA LEU A 559 6.32 -27.59 -7.99
C LEU A 559 5.83 -28.08 -9.36
N ASN A 560 4.64 -28.68 -9.43
CA ASN A 560 4.07 -29.15 -10.69
C ASN A 560 3.85 -27.98 -11.65
N THR A 561 3.28 -26.87 -11.18
CA THR A 561 3.07 -25.67 -12.00
C THR A 561 4.38 -25.06 -12.50
N LEU A 562 5.42 -25.00 -11.65
CA LEU A 562 6.75 -24.54 -12.09
C LEU A 562 7.36 -25.46 -13.16
N GLN A 563 7.20 -26.78 -13.03
CA GLN A 563 7.66 -27.73 -14.04
C GLN A 563 6.90 -27.59 -15.36
N GLU A 564 5.59 -27.38 -15.31
CA GLU A 564 4.76 -27.08 -16.48
C GLU A 564 5.23 -25.82 -17.19
N PHE A 565 5.53 -24.74 -16.45
CA PHE A 565 6.06 -23.51 -17.03
C PHE A 565 7.40 -23.72 -17.72
N ARG A 566 8.31 -24.51 -17.11
CA ARG A 566 9.58 -24.85 -17.75
C ARG A 566 9.34 -25.57 -19.07
N CYS A 567 8.49 -26.60 -19.09
CA CYS A 567 8.17 -27.33 -20.31
C CYS A 567 7.56 -26.41 -21.39
N GLN A 568 6.62 -25.54 -21.02
CA GLN A 568 6.02 -24.57 -21.95
C GLN A 568 7.05 -23.62 -22.56
N MET A 569 8.04 -23.17 -21.77
CA MET A 569 9.10 -22.28 -22.25
C MET A 569 10.12 -23.00 -23.13
N GLU A 570 10.36 -24.29 -22.89
CA GLU A 570 11.22 -25.14 -23.73
C GLU A 570 10.56 -25.45 -25.08
N GLU A 571 9.25 -25.72 -25.09
CA GLU A 571 8.48 -25.96 -26.31
C GLU A 571 8.41 -24.72 -27.22
N GLU A 572 8.25 -23.54 -26.63
CA GLU A 572 8.11 -22.29 -27.37
C GLU A 572 9.16 -21.23 -27.00
N SER A 573 10.43 -21.56 -27.23
CA SER A 573 11.58 -20.69 -26.93
C SER A 573 11.55 -19.27 -27.54
N LEU A 574 10.76 -19.02 -28.58
CA LEU A 574 10.63 -17.70 -29.24
C LEU A 574 9.50 -16.83 -28.65
N ALA A 575 8.63 -17.39 -27.81
CA ALA A 575 7.54 -16.64 -27.22
C ALA A 575 8.04 -15.72 -26.10
N GLN A 576 7.40 -14.56 -25.97
CA GLN A 576 7.65 -13.66 -24.84
C GLN A 576 6.76 -14.07 -23.67
N TYR A 577 7.38 -14.39 -22.53
CA TYR A 577 6.67 -14.76 -21.32
C TYR A 577 6.67 -13.63 -20.30
N GLY A 578 5.60 -13.55 -19.51
CA GLY A 578 5.52 -12.69 -18.35
C GLY A 578 4.97 -13.47 -17.15
N LEU A 579 5.68 -13.39 -16.03
CA LEU A 579 5.37 -14.13 -14.80
C LEU A 579 4.60 -13.24 -13.82
N VAL A 580 3.47 -13.73 -13.31
CA VAL A 580 2.74 -13.14 -12.19
C VAL A 580 2.84 -14.09 -11.00
N VAL A 581 3.39 -13.64 -9.87
CA VAL A 581 3.54 -14.46 -8.66
C VAL A 581 3.02 -13.74 -7.43
N ASP A 582 2.40 -14.44 -6.49
CA ASP A 582 2.02 -13.85 -5.20
C ASP A 582 2.99 -14.22 -4.07
N GLY A 583 2.92 -13.49 -2.94
CA GLY A 583 3.79 -13.74 -1.79
C GLY A 583 3.65 -15.14 -1.20
N THR A 584 2.48 -15.78 -1.33
CA THR A 584 2.24 -17.16 -0.89
C THR A 584 3.04 -18.15 -1.72
N ALA A 585 2.98 -18.03 -3.04
CA ALA A 585 3.73 -18.85 -3.98
C ALA A 585 5.24 -18.59 -3.90
N VAL A 586 5.68 -17.33 -3.76
CA VAL A 586 7.10 -17.00 -3.56
C VAL A 586 7.64 -17.72 -2.32
N ARG A 587 6.90 -17.70 -1.21
CA ARG A 587 7.33 -18.40 0.02
C ARG A 587 7.48 -19.90 -0.20
N LEU A 588 6.52 -20.54 -0.89
CA LEU A 588 6.58 -21.97 -1.20
C LEU A 588 7.75 -22.29 -2.14
N ALA A 589 7.93 -21.50 -3.20
CA ALA A 589 8.99 -21.71 -4.16
C ALA A 589 10.39 -21.51 -3.55
N LEU A 590 10.58 -20.49 -2.71
CA LEU A 590 11.87 -20.23 -2.04
C LEU A 590 12.26 -21.33 -1.04
N LEU A 591 11.29 -22.01 -0.42
CA LEU A 591 11.57 -23.08 0.54
C LEU A 591 12.06 -24.38 -0.13
N HIS A 592 11.60 -24.67 -1.35
CA HIS A 592 11.74 -25.99 -1.96
C HIS A 592 12.55 -26.00 -3.27
N ASP A 593 12.34 -25.02 -4.15
CA ASP A 593 13.04 -24.95 -5.45
C ASP A 593 13.28 -23.50 -5.91
N GLN A 594 14.16 -22.82 -5.18
CA GLN A 594 14.62 -21.47 -5.47
C GLN A 594 15.27 -21.37 -6.87
N GLY A 595 15.96 -22.42 -7.31
CA GLY A 595 16.66 -22.45 -8.59
C GLY A 595 15.71 -22.44 -9.78
N LEU A 596 14.66 -23.26 -9.74
CA LEU A 596 13.67 -23.33 -10.81
C LEU A 596 12.88 -22.02 -10.95
N LEU A 597 12.46 -21.42 -9.84
CA LEU A 597 11.80 -20.11 -9.85
C LEU A 597 12.70 -19.04 -10.48
N CYS A 598 13.98 -18.98 -10.07
CA CYS A 598 14.93 -18.02 -10.61
C CYS A 598 15.14 -18.22 -12.12
N GLN A 599 15.28 -19.47 -12.58
CA GLN A 599 15.43 -19.79 -13.99
C GLN A 599 14.23 -19.32 -14.82
N ILE A 600 13.00 -19.60 -14.37
CA ILE A 600 11.76 -19.19 -15.05
C ILE A 600 11.63 -17.66 -15.06
N ALA A 601 11.84 -17.02 -13.91
CA ALA A 601 11.74 -15.57 -13.77
C ALA A 601 12.79 -14.82 -14.61
N CYS A 602 14.02 -15.34 -14.68
CA CYS A 602 15.08 -14.79 -15.51
C CYS A 602 14.80 -14.96 -17.02
N ASN A 603 14.12 -16.03 -17.43
CA ASN A 603 13.76 -16.24 -18.83
C ASN A 603 12.51 -15.46 -19.25
N CYS A 604 11.72 -14.99 -18.29
CA CYS A 604 10.59 -14.10 -18.54
C CYS A 604 11.07 -12.69 -18.91
N THR A 605 10.35 -12.07 -19.87
CA THR A 605 10.61 -10.68 -20.27
C THR A 605 10.16 -9.70 -19.19
N THR A 606 9.08 -10.02 -18.48
CA THR A 606 8.51 -9.19 -17.42
C THR A 606 8.08 -10.04 -16.25
N VAL A 607 8.34 -9.57 -15.03
CA VAL A 607 7.92 -10.23 -13.79
C VAL A 607 7.10 -9.25 -12.96
N LEU A 608 6.00 -9.73 -12.40
CA LEU A 608 5.14 -9.00 -11.48
C LEU A 608 4.91 -9.84 -10.23
N CYS A 609 5.44 -9.38 -9.11
CA CYS A 609 5.23 -10.03 -7.82
C CYS A 609 4.24 -9.21 -6.98
N CYS A 610 3.19 -9.86 -6.48
CA CYS A 610 2.08 -9.25 -5.76
C CYS A 610 2.00 -9.73 -4.32
N ARG A 611 1.27 -9.02 -3.45
CA ARG A 611 1.07 -9.37 -2.03
C ARG A 611 2.40 -9.68 -1.29
N LEU A 612 3.50 -9.03 -1.68
CA LEU A 612 4.81 -9.26 -1.07
C LEU A 612 4.99 -8.47 0.23
N SER A 613 5.53 -9.12 1.25
CA SER A 613 6.09 -8.44 2.42
C SER A 613 7.45 -7.79 2.09
N PRO A 614 7.91 -6.78 2.88
CA PRO A 614 9.23 -6.18 2.69
C PRO A 614 10.38 -7.20 2.72
N LYS A 615 10.30 -8.19 3.62
CA LYS A 615 11.27 -9.28 3.70
C LYS A 615 11.31 -10.11 2.41
N GLN A 616 10.15 -10.48 1.86
CA GLN A 616 10.09 -11.22 0.60
C GLN A 616 10.59 -10.40 -0.59
N LYS A 617 10.34 -9.08 -0.62
CA LYS A 617 10.94 -8.21 -1.64
C LYS A 617 12.47 -8.28 -1.57
N ALA A 618 13.06 -8.23 -0.37
CA ALA A 618 14.50 -8.34 -0.19
C ALA A 618 15.05 -9.73 -0.58
N GLU A 619 14.32 -10.80 -0.26
CA GLU A 619 14.67 -12.17 -0.68
C GLU A 619 14.69 -12.33 -2.20
N ILE A 620 13.71 -11.75 -2.92
CA ILE A 620 13.68 -11.75 -4.40
C ILE A 620 14.83 -10.93 -4.99
N VAL A 621 15.23 -9.82 -4.37
CA VAL A 621 16.38 -9.03 -4.83
C VAL A 621 17.71 -9.75 -4.57
N SER A 622 17.77 -10.58 -3.52
CA SER A 622 18.95 -11.40 -3.20
C SER A 622 19.05 -12.68 -4.03
N LEU A 623 17.91 -13.16 -4.55
CA LEU A 623 17.80 -14.28 -5.47
C LEU A 623 18.37 -13.92 -6.83
#